data_AF-A0A847E4Z9-F1
#
_entry.id   AF-A0A847E4Z9-F1
#
_cell.length_a   1.000
_cell.length_b   1.000
_cell.length_c   1.000
_cell.angle_alpha   90.00
_cell.angle_beta   90.00
_cell.angle_gamma   90.00
#
_symmetry.space_group_name_H-M   'P 1'
#
loop_
_entity.id
_entity.type
_entity.pdbx_description
1 polymer ?
#
loop_
_entity_poly.entity_id
_entity_poly.type
_entity_poly.pdbx_seq_one_letter_code
_entity_poly.pdbx_strand_id
1 'polypeptide(L)' 'MRFKKSQKRIVELSPAEARLLRYALMQFRNKVLNAGKPTEDIESLLLMLV' A
#
# COMPACT_ATOMS: atom_id res chain seq x y z
N MET A 1 22.97 -15.11 -12.70
CA MET A 1 21.88 -14.12 -12.70
C MET A 1 21.85 -13.43 -11.34
N ARG A 2 22.33 -12.17 -11.22
CA ARG A 2 22.38 -11.45 -9.94
C ARG A 2 20.97 -10.96 -9.61
N PHE A 3 20.31 -11.58 -8.63
CA PHE A 3 19.09 -11.02 -8.04
C PHE A 3 19.45 -9.69 -7.36
N LYS A 4 19.09 -8.56 -7.98
CA LYS A 4 19.15 -7.24 -7.34
C LYS A 4 18.18 -7.32 -6.15
N LYS A 5 18.71 -7.40 -4.92
CA LYS A 5 17.87 -7.28 -3.72
C LYS A 5 17.09 -5.97 -3.83
N SER A 6 15.76 -6.04 -3.80
CA SER A 6 14.90 -4.87 -3.74
C SER A 6 15.32 -4.03 -2.53
N GLN A 7 15.75 -2.79 -2.73
CA GLN A 7 16.01 -1.88 -1.64
C GLN A 7 14.71 -1.68 -0.87
N LYS A 8 14.60 -2.28 0.32
CA LYS A 8 13.55 -1.95 1.26
C LYS A 8 13.83 -0.53 1.75
N ARG A 9 12.85 0.37 1.58
CA ARG A 9 12.90 1.73 2.11
C ARG A 9 11.88 1.83 3.22
N ILE A 10 12.31 2.31 4.38
CA ILE A 10 11.44 2.62 5.50
C ILE A 10 11.07 4.09 5.35
N VAL A 11 9.78 4.38 5.35
CA VAL A 11 9.24 5.75 5.34
C VAL A 11 8.51 5.92 6.66
N GLU A 12 8.97 6.87 7.46
CA GLU A 12 8.24 7.28 8.65
C GLU A 12 7.19 8.31 8.25
N LEU A 13 5.95 8.06 8.60
CA LEU A 13 4.83 8.94 8.35
C LEU A 13 4.40 9.57 9.67
N SER A 14 4.09 10.86 9.65
CA SER A 14 3.33 11.46 10.75
C SER A 14 1.95 10.81 10.86
N PRO A 15 1.29 10.90 12.03
CA PRO A 15 -0.07 10.37 12.19
C PRO A 15 -1.07 10.93 11.17
N ALA A 16 -0.88 12.17 10.71
CA ALA A 16 -1.73 12.78 9.69
C ALA A 16 -1.50 12.16 8.31
N GLU A 17 -0.25 11.97 7.91
CA GLU A 17 0.11 11.36 6.64
C GLU A 17 -0.31 9.89 6.58
N ALA A 18 -0.16 9.14 7.68
CA ALA A 18 -0.63 7.76 7.78
C ALA A 18 -2.15 7.65 7.57
N ARG A 19 -2.93 8.56 8.16
CA ARG A 19 -4.39 8.63 7.94
C ARG A 19 -4.74 8.94 6.48
N LEU A 20 -4.05 9.91 5.87
CA LEU A 20 -4.27 10.28 4.47
C LEU A 20 -3.94 9.11 3.53
N LEU A 21 -2.81 8.45 3.74
CA LEU A 21 -2.40 7.30 2.95
C LEU A 21 -3.37 6.13 3.09
N ARG A 22 -3.81 5.81 4.32
CA ARG A 22 -4.81 4.77 4.57
C ARG A 22 -6.11 5.07 3.83
N TYR A 23 -6.61 6.29 3.90
CA TYR A 23 -7.82 6.69 3.19
C TYR A 23 -7.66 6.53 1.67
N ALA A 24 -6.55 7.03 1.11
CA ALA A 24 -6.27 6.92 -0.31
C ALA A 24 -6.18 5.46 -0.78
N LEU A 25 -5.49 4.59 -0.02
CA LEU A 25 -5.36 3.17 -0.32
C LEU A 25 -6.70 2.43 -0.28
N MET A 26 -7.58 2.75 0.67
CA MET A 26 -8.93 2.17 0.71
C MET A 26 -9.76 2.56 -0.52
N GLN A 27 -9.71 3.83 -0.93
CA GLN A 27 -10.40 4.28 -2.15
C GLN A 27 -9.82 3.63 -3.41
N PHE A 28 -8.49 3.50 -3.47
CA PHE A 28 -7.81 2.84 -4.58
C PHE A 28 -8.17 1.36 -4.66
N ARG A 29 -8.13 0.64 -3.54
CA ARG A 29 -8.59 -0.76 -3.43
C ARG A 29 -10.00 -0.92 -3.99
N ASN A 30 -10.94 -0.06 -3.60
CA ASN A 30 -12.32 -0.14 -4.09
C ASN A 30 -12.41 0.05 -5.61
N LYS A 31 -11.63 0.97 -6.19
CA LYS A 31 -11.53 1.14 -7.64
C LYS A 31 -10.98 -0.11 -8.34
N VAL A 32 -9.93 -0.71 -7.78
CA VAL A 32 -9.28 -1.90 -8.34
C VAL A 32 -10.21 -3.11 -8.25
N LEU A 33 -10.90 -3.27 -7.12
CA LEU A 33 -11.92 -4.30 -6.92
C LEU A 33 -13.08 -4.16 -7.92
N ASN A 34 -13.59 -2.95 -8.12
CA ASN A 34 -14.63 -2.67 -9.11
C ASN A 34 -14.17 -2.93 -10.55
N ALA A 35 -12.87 -2.87 -10.80
CA ALA A 35 -12.28 -3.25 -12.09
C ALA A 35 -12.03 -4.77 -12.22
N GLY A 36 -12.41 -5.58 -11.21
CA GLY A 36 -12.21 -7.03 -11.20
C GLY A 36 -10.74 -7.45 -11.08
N LYS A 37 -9.88 -6.57 -10.55
CA LYS A 37 -8.43 -6.79 -10.46
C LYS A 37 -8.02 -7.25 -9.06
N PRO A 38 -6.89 -7.98 -8.94
CA PRO A 38 -6.32 -8.37 -7.65
C PRO A 38 -6.01 -7.16 -6.77
N THR A 39 -6.20 -7.32 -5.46
CA THR A 39 -6.01 -6.25 -4.46
C THR A 39 -5.03 -6.64 -3.33
N GLU A 40 -4.41 -7.82 -3.41
CA GLU A 40 -3.55 -8.41 -2.38
C GLU A 40 -2.38 -7.50 -2.00
N ASP A 41 -1.76 -6.85 -2.99
CA ASP A 41 -0.68 -5.90 -2.74
C ASP A 41 -1.18 -4.67 -1.95
N ILE A 42 -2.41 -4.21 -2.22
CA ILE A 42 -3.00 -3.04 -1.55
C ILE A 42 -3.38 -3.40 -0.10
N GLU A 43 -3.89 -4.61 0.12
CA GLU A 43 -4.15 -5.14 1.46
C GLU A 43 -2.87 -5.24 2.28
N SER A 44 -1.79 -5.72 1.66
CA SER A 44 -0.48 -5.80 2.30
C SER A 44 0.04 -4.43 2.71
N LEU A 45 -0.16 -3.40 1.87
CA LEU A 45 0.17 -2.01 2.21
C LEU A 45 -0.67 -1.49 3.38
N LEU A 46 -1.98 -1.77 3.40
CA LEU A 46 -2.88 -1.34 4.47
C LEU A 46 -2.53 -1.98 5.82
N LEU A 47 -2.12 -3.26 5.83
CA LEU A 47 -1.67 -3.96 7.04
C LEU A 47 -0.38 -3.36 7.63
N MET A 48 0.48 -2.77 6.80
CA MET A 48 1.69 -2.09 7.25
C MET A 48 1.43 -0.71 7.87
N LEU A 49 0.21 -0.17 7.74
CA LEU A 49 -0.18 1.14 8.27
C LEU A 49 -0.98 1.06 9.59
N VAL A 50 -1.13 -0.15 10.15
CA VAL A 50 -1.83 -0.41 11.44
C VAL A 50 -0.93 -0.09 12.63
#